data_AF-A0A7V5GSW0-F1
#
_entry.id   AF-A0A7V5GSW0-F1
#
_cell.length_a   1.000
_cell.length_b   1.000
_cell.length_c   1.000
_cell.angle_alpha   90.00
_cell.angle_beta   90.00
_cell.angle_gamma   90.00
#
_symmetry.space_group_name_H-M   'P 1'
#
loop_
_entity.id
_entity.type
_entity.pdbx_description
1 polymer ?
#
loop_
_entity_poly.entity_id
_entity_poly.type
_entity_poly.pdbx_seq_one_letter_code
_entity_poly.pdbx_strand_id
1 'polypeptide(L)'
;MHIQSLTGAWQFRQADAPQRGVEEWLPATVPGGVHADLLALGRIPDPFVGDNERRVQWVAEADWEYRYQFAVAPELLRQAHIWLVCDGLDTL
;
A
#
# COMPACT_ATOMS: atom_id res chain seq x y z
N MET A 1 13.08 -23.33 7.46
CA MET A 1 12.50 -21.98 7.63
C MET A 1 11.19 -21.97 6.87
N HIS A 2 10.06 -21.68 7.55
CA HIS A 2 8.76 -21.55 6.90
C HIS A 2 8.51 -20.08 6.61
N ILE A 3 8.23 -19.74 5.36
CA ILE A 3 7.95 -18.38 4.93
C ILE A 3 6.55 -18.37 4.35
N GLN A 4 5.71 -17.48 4.86
CA GLN A 4 4.44 -17.13 4.26
C GLN A 4 4.58 -15.73 3.68
N SER A 5 4.59 -15.64 2.35
CA SER A 5 4.66 -14.34 1.69
C SER A 5 3.37 -13.56 1.93
N LEU A 6 3.52 -12.26 2.21
CA LEU A 6 2.41 -11.30 2.25
C LEU A 6 2.41 -10.40 1.00
N THR A 7 3.11 -10.78 -0.08
CA THR A 7 3.07 -10.05 -1.36
C THR A 7 1.73 -10.21 -2.06
N GLY A 8 1.35 -9.24 -2.90
CA GLY A 8 0.18 -9.31 -3.77
C GLY A 8 -0.83 -8.20 -3.47
N ALA A 9 -2.11 -8.59 -3.37
CA ALA A 9 -3.22 -7.66 -3.27
C ALA A 9 -3.39 -7.11 -1.85
N TRP A 10 -3.06 -5.85 -1.66
CA TRP A 10 -3.26 -5.06 -0.44
C TRP A 10 -4.40 -4.06 -0.64
N GLN A 11 -4.67 -3.29 0.39
CA GLN A 11 -5.50 -2.09 0.28
C GLN A 11 -4.79 -0.89 0.87
N PHE A 12 -5.02 0.29 0.31
CA PHE A 12 -4.48 1.55 0.79
C PHE A 12 -5.54 2.66 0.80
N ARG A 13 -5.29 3.69 1.59
CA ARG A 13 -6.08 4.94 1.59
C ARG A 13 -5.23 6.12 2.04
N GLN A 14 -5.70 7.32 1.72
CA GLN A 14 -5.19 8.55 2.33
C GLN A 14 -5.75 8.68 3.76
N ALA A 15 -4.89 8.92 4.75
CA ALA A 15 -5.26 8.93 6.17
C ALA A 15 -6.21 10.10 6.52
N ASP A 16 -5.91 11.30 6.03
CA ASP A 16 -6.61 12.55 6.39
C ASP A 16 -7.64 13.02 5.35
N ALA A 17 -8.12 12.12 4.48
CA ALA A 17 -9.10 12.51 3.47
C ALA A 17 -10.38 13.05 4.13
N PRO A 18 -10.87 14.25 3.74
CA PRO A 18 -12.07 14.82 4.35
C PRO A 18 -13.24 13.84 4.21
N GLN A 19 -13.76 13.40 5.35
CA GLN A 19 -14.80 12.37 5.47
C GLN A 19 -16.09 12.79 4.76
N ARG A 20 -16.17 12.58 3.45
CA ARG A 20 -17.40 12.67 2.67
C ARG A 20 -17.90 11.26 2.39
N GLY A 21 -18.46 10.62 3.41
CA GLY A 21 -18.94 9.23 3.32
C GLY A 21 -17.82 8.19 3.50
N VAL A 22 -18.25 6.93 3.52
CA VAL A 22 -17.47 5.70 3.87
C VAL A 22 -15.99 5.81 3.50
N GLU A 23 -15.11 5.54 4.47
CA GLU A 23 -13.67 5.44 4.26
C GLU A 23 -13.34 4.48 3.11
N GLU A 24 -13.00 5.03 1.93
CA GLU A 24 -12.77 4.23 0.73
C GLU A 24 -11.35 3.65 0.77
N TRP A 25 -11.26 2.34 1.03
CA TRP A 25 -10.04 1.57 0.85
C TRP A 25 -9.91 1.13 -0.61
N LEU A 26 -8.86 1.59 -1.26
CA LEU A 26 -8.55 1.29 -2.65
C LEU A 26 -7.64 0.05 -2.73
N PRO A 27 -7.65 -0.72 -3.82
CA PRO A 27 -6.71 -1.83 -4.01
C PRO A 27 -5.29 -1.32 -4.20
N ALA A 28 -4.31 -2.03 -3.65
CA ALA A 28 -2.89 -1.75 -3.75
C ALA A 28 -2.11 -3.02 -4.11
N THR A 29 -0.89 -2.85 -4.63
CA THR A 29 0.03 -3.96 -4.91
C THR A 29 1.29 -3.85 -4.06
N VAL A 30 1.68 -4.93 -3.36
CA VAL A 30 2.94 -5.00 -2.61
C VAL A 30 3.82 -6.15 -3.16
N PRO A 31 5.09 -5.90 -3.54
CA PRO A 31 5.78 -4.61 -3.49
C PRO A 31 5.23 -3.61 -4.53
N GLY A 32 5.23 -2.33 -4.17
CA GLY A 32 4.68 -1.25 -4.98
C GLY A 32 4.75 0.08 -4.23
N GLY A 33 3.93 1.04 -4.63
CA GLY A 33 3.89 2.35 -4.00
C GLY A 33 2.68 3.17 -4.44
N VAL A 34 2.30 4.12 -3.59
CA VAL A 34 1.08 4.94 -3.69
C VAL A 34 0.89 5.55 -5.08
N HIS A 35 1.94 6.14 -5.67
CA HIS A 35 1.87 6.76 -6.99
C HIS A 35 1.48 5.75 -8.07
N ALA A 36 2.07 4.55 -8.04
CA ALA A 36 1.77 3.51 -9.01
C ALA A 36 0.35 2.97 -8.85
N ASP A 37 -0.10 2.77 -7.60
CA ASP A 37 -1.45 2.30 -7.30
C ASP A 37 -2.51 3.35 -7.72
N LEU A 38 -2.30 4.63 -7.43
CA LEU A 38 -3.20 5.71 -7.87
C LEU A 38 -3.23 5.85 -9.39
N LEU A 39 -2.08 5.70 -10.07
CA LEU A 39 -2.00 5.75 -11.53
C LEU A 39 -2.76 4.58 -12.17
N ALA A 40 -2.56 3.37 -11.66
CA ALA A 40 -3.27 2.18 -12.11
C ALA A 40 -4.80 2.29 -11.93
N LEU A 41 -5.24 3.02 -10.89
CA LEU A 41 -6.65 3.31 -10.63
C LEU A 41 -7.19 4.55 -11.37
N GLY A 42 -6.36 5.23 -12.17
CA GLY A 42 -6.73 6.46 -12.86
C GLY A 42 -7.09 7.62 -11.92
N ARG A 43 -6.60 7.60 -10.68
CA ARG A 43 -6.83 8.64 -9.66
C ARG A 43 -5.88 9.83 -9.82
N ILE A 44 -4.74 9.62 -10.47
CA ILE A 44 -3.79 10.68 -10.87
C ILE A 44 -3.48 10.56 -12.37
N PRO A 45 -3.13 11.67 -13.03
CA PRO A 45 -2.61 11.61 -14.40
C PRO A 45 -1.21 10.99 -14.42
N ASP A 46 -0.78 10.48 -15.58
CA ASP A 46 0.60 9.99 -15.77
C ASP A 46 1.60 11.13 -15.48
N PRO A 47 2.44 11.00 -14.44
CA PRO A 47 3.36 12.06 -14.02
C PRO A 47 4.45 12.34 -15.05
N PHE A 48 4.74 11.42 -15.97
CA PHE A 48 5.76 11.58 -17.01
C PHE A 48 5.26 12.33 -18.24
N VAL A 49 3.97 12.67 -18.31
CA VAL A 49 3.37 13.39 -19.45
C VAL A 49 3.27 14.89 -19.14
N GLY A 50 3.98 15.71 -19.92
CA GLY A 50 3.89 17.17 -19.83
C GLY A 50 4.33 17.70 -18.46
N ASP A 51 3.49 18.52 -17.83
CA ASP A 51 3.71 19.10 -16.50
C ASP A 51 2.91 18.41 -15.38
N ASN A 52 2.42 17.18 -15.63
CA ASN A 52 1.63 16.42 -14.67
C ASN A 52 2.39 16.10 -13.38
N GLU A 53 3.73 16.03 -13.40
CA GLU A 53 4.56 15.91 -12.19
C GLU A 53 4.17 16.94 -11.11
N ARG A 54 3.88 18.18 -11.51
CA ARG A 54 3.46 19.25 -10.57
C ARG A 54 2.09 19.01 -9.99
N ARG A 55 1.22 18.28 -10.71
CA ARG A 55 -0.16 17.99 -10.33
C ARG A 55 -0.29 16.84 -9.35
N VAL A 56 0.76 16.01 -9.21
CA VAL A 56 0.76 14.83 -8.34
C VAL A 56 1.59 15.00 -7.07
N GLN A 57 2.24 16.14 -6.86
CA GLN A 57 3.08 16.41 -5.68
C GLN A 57 2.35 16.16 -4.35
N TRP A 58 1.04 16.46 -4.31
CA TRP A 58 0.19 16.22 -3.14
C TRP A 58 0.23 14.77 -2.64
N VAL A 59 0.51 13.81 -3.52
CA VAL A 59 0.58 12.39 -3.15
C VAL A 59 1.72 12.15 -2.15
N ALA A 60 2.86 12.82 -2.32
CA ALA A 60 3.99 12.73 -1.41
C ALA A 60 3.81 13.55 -0.12
N GLU A 61 2.91 14.54 -0.14
CA GLU A 61 2.59 15.40 1.01
C GLU A 61 1.48 14.83 1.91
N ALA A 62 0.79 13.78 1.44
CA ALA A 62 -0.30 13.14 2.16
C ALA A 62 0.18 11.93 2.96
N ASP A 63 -0.46 11.69 4.10
CA ASP A 63 -0.28 10.47 4.87
C ASP A 63 -1.09 9.32 4.27
N TRP A 64 -0.50 8.12 4.26
CA TRP A 64 -1.08 6.92 3.66
C TRP A 64 -1.13 5.77 4.65
N GLU A 65 -2.24 5.04 4.61
CA GLU A 65 -2.41 3.81 5.37
C GLU A 65 -2.49 2.62 4.42
N TYR A 66 -1.78 1.54 4.75
CA TYR A 66 -1.85 0.25 4.06
C TYR A 66 -2.44 -0.81 5.00
N ARG A 67 -3.24 -1.74 4.46
CA ARG A 67 -3.75 -2.89 5.21
C ARG A 67 -3.78 -4.16 4.37
N TYR A 68 -3.67 -5.29 5.07
CA TYR A 68 -3.82 -6.62 4.51
C TYR A 68 -4.32 -7.58 5.59
N GLN A 69 -5.21 -8.50 5.21
CA GLN A 69 -5.71 -9.55 6.08
C GLN A 69 -5.25 -10.89 5.54
N PHE A 70 -4.68 -11.73 6.41
CA PHE A 70 -4.19 -13.06 6.05
C PHE A 70 -4.47 -14.06 7.15
N ALA A 71 -4.68 -15.31 6.75
CA ALA A 71 -4.69 -16.44 7.66
C ALA A 71 -3.27 -16.98 7.81
N VAL A 72 -2.84 -17.27 9.02
CA VAL A 72 -1.50 -17.82 9.28
C VAL A 72 -1.46 -19.31 8.92
N ALA A 73 -0.46 -19.73 8.15
CA ALA A 73 -0.26 -21.13 7.78
C ALA A 73 -0.01 -21.99 9.04
N PRO A 74 -0.62 -23.19 9.15
CA PRO A 74 -0.43 -24.08 10.30
C PRO A 74 1.04 -24.40 10.60
N GLU A 75 1.89 -24.46 9.57
CA GLU A 75 3.33 -24.72 9.66
C GLU A 75 4.06 -23.61 10.43
N LEU A 76 3.62 -22.36 10.26
CA LEU A 76 4.17 -21.18 10.92
C LEU A 76 3.76 -21.16 12.40
N LEU A 77 2.51 -21.50 12.71
CA LEU A 77 1.98 -21.56 14.08
C LEU A 77 2.66 -22.62 14.97
N ARG A 78 3.28 -23.63 14.35
CA ARG A 78 4.06 -24.65 15.08
C ARG A 78 5.47 -24.20 15.44
N GLN A 79 5.92 -23.02 14.99
CA GLN A 79 7.26 -22.52 15.28
C GLN A 79 7.33 -21.86 16.66
N ALA A 80 8.46 -22.02 17.35
CA ALA A 80 8.70 -21.37 18.64
C ALA A 80 8.84 -19.84 18.52
N HIS A 81 9.25 -19.35 17.35
CA HIS A 81 9.42 -17.92 17.05
C HIS A 81 8.77 -17.61 15.71
N ILE A 82 8.00 -16.52 15.68
CA ILE A 82 7.34 -16.00 14.49
C ILE A 82 7.74 -14.53 14.35
N TRP A 83 8.21 -14.17 13.15
CA TRP A 83 8.68 -12.82 12.83
C TRP A 83 7.85 -12.26 11.67
N LEU A 84 7.49 -10.99 11.76
CA LEU A 84 7.07 -10.20 10.61
C LEU A 84 8.30 -9.47 10.08
N VAL A 85 8.65 -9.70 8.82
CA VAL A 85 9.84 -9.13 8.20
C VAL A 85 9.40 -8.21 7.06
N CYS A 86 9.82 -6.95 7.11
CA CYS A 86 9.64 -5.98 6.04
C CYS A 86 11.00 -5.71 5.41
N ASP A 87 11.23 -6.23 4.19
CA ASP A 87 12.51 -6.06 3.49
C ASP A 87 12.76 -4.60 3.06
N GLY A 88 11.69 -3.80 2.92
CA GLY A 88 11.77 -2.37 2.63
C GLY A 88 10.48 -1.64 3.01
N LEU A 89 10.64 -0.45 3.57
CA LEU A 89 9.59 0.52 3.84
C LEU A 89 10.11 1.87 3.35
N ASP A 90 9.46 2.45 2.34
CA ASP A 90 9.79 3.77 1.79
C ASP A 90 9.05 4.84 2.60
N THR A 91 9.78 5.88 3.03
CA THR A 91 9.90 6.24 4.44
C THR A 91 8.92 7.31 4.96
N LEU A 92 9.04 7.66 6.26
CA LEU A 92 8.37 8.80 6.89
C LEU A 92 8.96 10.15 6.46
#